data_AF-A0A0J7XHQ6-F1
#
_entry.id   AF-A0A0J7XHQ6-F1
#
_cell.length_a   1.000
_cell.length_b   1.000
_cell.length_c   1.000
_cell.angle_alpha   90.00
_cell.angle_beta   90.00
_cell.angle_gamma   90.00
#
_symmetry.space_group_name_H-M   'P 1'
#
loop_
_entity.id
_entity.type
_entity.pdbx_description
1 polymer ?
#
loop_
_entity_poly.entity_id
_entity_poly.type
_entity_poly.pdbx_seq_one_letter_code
_entity_poly.pdbx_strand_id
1 'polypeptide(L)'
;MTSIAFLIVILSSFAIFYILSRESYTEKIEAYQAYDVMEVASGALLAAVALFVSRERLHVLMMLTLPLIATFVFGGGRMNMITATVFVYIVVRESRTGHPLVLLLMAYLSFKSIGYIDSVLQYGTGFLAAR
;
A
#
# COMPACT_ATOMS: atom_id res chain seq x y z
N MET A 1 29.81 5.13 -24.84
CA MET A 1 28.98 4.39 -25.81
C MET A 1 28.39 3.10 -25.24
N THR A 2 29.12 2.36 -24.39
CA THR A 2 28.65 1.12 -23.73
C THR A 2 27.42 1.30 -22.83
N SER A 3 27.36 2.37 -22.02
CA SER A 3 26.22 2.61 -21.12
C SER A 3 24.91 2.93 -21.83
N ILE A 4 24.97 3.59 -22.99
CA ILE A 4 23.78 3.91 -23.80
C ILE A 4 23.26 2.65 -24.49
N ALA A 5 24.15 1.82 -25.04
CA ALA A 5 23.76 0.53 -25.61
C ALA A 5 23.11 -0.39 -24.56
N PHE A 6 23.64 -0.41 -23.33
CA PHE A 6 23.07 -1.17 -22.22
C PHE A 6 21.67 -0.67 -21.83
N LEU A 7 21.48 0.65 -21.76
CA LEU A 7 20.16 1.25 -21.48
C LEU A 7 19.14 0.91 -22.58
N ILE A 8 19.55 0.95 -23.85
CA ILE A 8 18.69 0.56 -24.98
C ILE A 8 18.29 -0.92 -24.89
N VAL A 9 19.23 -1.80 -24.53
CA VAL A 9 18.96 -3.25 -24.36
C VAL A 9 18.00 -3.49 -23.19
N ILE A 10 18.14 -2.77 -22.08
CA ILE A 10 17.21 -2.88 -20.95
C ILE A 10 15.81 -2.43 -21.36
N LEU A 11 15.71 -1.27 -22.00
CA LEU A 11 14.41 -0.71 -22.42
C LEU A 11 13.73 -1.58 -23.49
N SER A 12 14.50 -2.12 -24.45
CA SER A 12 13.95 -3.01 -25.48
C SER A 12 13.54 -4.37 -24.90
N SER A 13 14.33 -4.92 -23.97
CA SER A 13 13.97 -6.17 -23.26
C SER A 13 12.72 -5.98 -22.40
N PHE A 14 12.60 -4.86 -21.71
CA PHE A 14 11.40 -4.50 -20.94
C PHE A 14 10.17 -4.33 -21.86
N ALA A 15 10.33 -3.67 -23.01
CA ALA A 15 9.26 -3.49 -23.99
C ALA A 15 8.79 -4.82 -24.59
N ILE A 16 9.73 -5.70 -24.97
CA ILE A 16 9.41 -7.04 -25.50
C ILE A 16 8.69 -7.87 -24.43
N PHE A 17 9.19 -7.85 -23.19
CA PHE A 17 8.57 -8.53 -22.06
C PHE A 17 7.14 -8.04 -21.79
N TYR A 18 6.93 -6.72 -21.84
CA TYR A 18 5.62 -6.09 -21.64
C TYR A 18 4.62 -6.50 -22.73
N ILE A 19 5.04 -6.56 -23.99
CA ILE A 19 4.18 -6.96 -25.11
C ILE A 19 3.81 -8.45 -25.04
N LEU A 20 4.79 -9.33 -24.79
CA LEU A 20 4.56 -10.79 -24.73
C LEU A 20 3.68 -11.20 -23.55
N SER A 21 3.78 -10.48 -22.43
CA SER A 21 3.08 -10.82 -21.20
C SER A 21 1.80 -10.01 -21.00
N ARG A 22 1.42 -9.18 -21.98
CA ARG A 22 0.35 -8.19 -21.86
C ARG A 22 -0.96 -8.80 -21.38
N GLU A 23 -1.40 -9.89 -21.99
CA GLU A 23 -2.68 -10.55 -21.68
C GLU A 23 -2.71 -11.09 -20.24
N SER A 24 -1.61 -11.72 -19.80
CA SER A 24 -1.49 -12.27 -18.45
C SER A 24 -1.40 -11.16 -17.38
N TYR A 25 -0.89 -9.99 -17.74
CA TYR A 25 -0.87 -8.81 -16.86
C TYR A 25 -2.22 -8.10 -16.83
N THR A 26 -2.89 -7.92 -17.96
CA THR A 26 -4.19 -7.26 -18.01
C THR A 26 -5.25 -8.04 -17.25
N GLU A 27 -5.31 -9.37 -17.38
CA GLU A 27 -6.23 -10.19 -16.57
C GLU A 27 -5.96 -10.07 -15.07
N LYS A 28 -4.69 -10.05 -14.66
CA LYS A 28 -4.34 -9.87 -13.25
C LYS A 28 -4.68 -8.46 -12.77
N ILE A 29 -4.35 -7.44 -13.55
CA ILE A 29 -4.65 -6.05 -13.19
C ILE A 29 -6.16 -5.86 -13.09
N GLU A 30 -6.95 -6.38 -14.01
CA GLU A 30 -8.41 -6.31 -13.96
C GLU A 30 -8.98 -7.10 -12.77
N ALA A 31 -8.42 -8.27 -12.45
CA ALA A 31 -8.80 -9.03 -11.26
C ALA A 31 -8.45 -8.31 -9.95
N TYR A 32 -7.43 -7.45 -9.95
CA TYR A 32 -7.01 -6.67 -8.78
C TYR A 32 -7.57 -5.25 -8.74
N GLN A 33 -8.04 -4.70 -9.87
CA GLN A 33 -8.72 -3.40 -9.97
C GLN A 33 -10.14 -3.48 -9.39
N ALA A 34 -10.24 -3.86 -8.13
CA ALA A 34 -11.40 -3.57 -7.31
C ALA A 34 -11.20 -2.17 -6.74
N TYR A 35 -11.74 -1.16 -7.44
CA TYR A 35 -11.75 0.20 -6.93
C TYR A 35 -12.62 0.27 -5.68
N ASP A 36 -11.99 0.32 -4.50
CA ASP A 36 -12.68 0.50 -3.22
C ASP A 36 -12.37 1.88 -2.65
N VAL A 37 -13.37 2.77 -2.72
CA VAL A 37 -13.34 4.13 -2.17
C VAL A 37 -12.99 4.11 -0.68
N MET A 38 -13.43 3.09 0.05
CA MET A 38 -13.21 3.00 1.49
C MET A 38 -11.74 2.71 1.83
N GLU A 39 -11.04 1.97 0.98
CA GLU A 39 -9.60 1.71 1.15
C GLU A 39 -8.76 2.97 0.90
N VAL A 40 -9.09 3.72 -0.16
CA VAL A 40 -8.45 5.01 -0.45
C VAL A 40 -8.69 6.00 0.69
N ALA A 41 -9.92 6.08 1.19
CA ALA A 41 -10.26 6.93 2.33
C ALA A 41 -9.49 6.54 3.61
N SER A 42 -9.34 5.24 3.85
CA SER A 42 -8.54 4.72 4.98
C SER A 42 -7.07 5.13 4.88
N GLY A 43 -6.45 4.96 3.71
CA GLY A 43 -5.08 5.38 3.46
C GLY A 43 -4.91 6.90 3.59
N ALA A 44 -5.87 7.69 3.08
CA ALA A 44 -5.86 9.13 3.18
C ALA A 44 -5.95 9.60 4.65
N LEU A 45 -6.76 8.92 5.46
CA LEU A 45 -6.89 9.20 6.89
C LEU A 45 -5.57 8.90 7.63
N LEU A 46 -4.91 7.79 7.34
CA LEU A 46 -3.58 7.48 7.90
C LEU A 46 -2.56 8.57 7.53
N ALA A 47 -2.55 9.01 6.27
CA ALA A 47 -1.65 10.07 5.83
C ALA A 47 -1.96 11.43 6.47
N ALA A 48 -3.25 11.78 6.62
CA ALA A 48 -3.65 13.00 7.32
C ALA A 48 -3.18 13.00 8.78
N VAL A 49 -3.32 11.88 9.49
CA VAL A 49 -2.84 11.76 10.88
C VAL A 49 -1.31 11.79 10.95
N ALA A 50 -0.60 11.11 10.05
CA ALA A 50 0.85 11.20 10.00
C ALA A 50 1.32 12.64 9.78
N LEU A 51 0.73 13.36 8.82
CA LEU A 51 1.10 14.75 8.54
C LEU A 51 0.80 15.70 9.70
N PHE A 52 -0.27 15.44 10.44
CA PHE A 52 -0.64 16.23 11.61
C PHE A 52 0.32 16.02 12.78
N VAL A 53 0.69 14.76 13.06
CA VAL A 53 1.48 14.38 14.23
C VAL A 53 2.99 14.54 14.00
N SER A 54 3.46 14.37 12.76
CA SER A 54 4.86 14.45 12.41
C SER A 54 5.41 15.87 12.38
N ARG A 55 6.67 16.00 12.76
CA ARG A 55 7.42 17.26 12.67
C ARG A 55 7.99 17.44 11.26
N GLU A 56 8.48 16.38 10.64
CA GLU A 56 9.07 16.40 9.29
C GLU A 56 8.02 16.16 8.20
N ARG A 57 7.08 17.11 8.03
CA ARG A 57 5.94 16.97 7.10
C ARG A 57 6.35 16.63 5.66
N LEU A 58 7.47 17.18 5.19
CA LEU A 58 8.00 16.88 3.85
C LEU A 58 8.40 15.41 3.73
N HIS A 59 9.04 14.85 4.76
CA HIS A 59 9.43 13.45 4.79
C HIS A 59 8.21 12.54 4.74
N VAL A 60 7.15 12.87 5.49
CA VAL A 60 5.88 12.15 5.48
C VAL A 60 5.24 12.18 4.10
N LEU A 61 5.16 13.36 3.47
CA LEU A 61 4.63 13.49 2.10
C LEU A 61 5.40 12.61 1.12
N MET A 62 6.73 12.65 1.15
CA MET A 62 7.56 11.84 0.25
C MET A 62 7.35 10.34 0.46
N MET A 63 7.16 9.89 1.71
CA MET A 63 6.98 8.47 2.01
C MET A 63 5.57 7.95 1.74
N LEU A 64 4.52 8.76 1.98
CA LEU A 64 3.13 8.30 1.88
C LEU A 64 2.47 8.59 0.53
N THR A 65 2.98 9.54 -0.26
CA THR A 65 2.42 9.84 -1.59
C THR A 65 2.47 8.64 -2.52
N LEU A 66 3.60 7.93 -2.60
CA LEU A 66 3.73 6.78 -3.48
C LEU A 66 2.79 5.62 -3.10
N PRO A 67 2.72 5.16 -1.83
CA PRO A 67 1.73 4.16 -1.39
C PRO A 67 0.28 4.60 -1.60
N LEU A 68 -0.04 5.88 -1.40
CA LEU A 68 -1.39 6.41 -1.62
C LEU A 68 -1.80 6.36 -3.08
N ILE A 69 -0.92 6.81 -3.99
CA ILE A 69 -1.18 6.74 -5.44
C ILE A 69 -1.31 5.27 -5.85
N ALA A 70 -0.46 4.38 -5.32
CA ALA A 70 -0.56 2.95 -5.60
C ALA A 70 -1.91 2.37 -5.12
N THR A 71 -2.36 2.75 -3.92
CA THR A 71 -3.67 2.34 -3.39
C THR A 71 -4.82 2.87 -4.26
N PHE A 72 -4.71 4.10 -4.77
CA PHE A 72 -5.71 4.70 -5.65
C PHE A 72 -5.77 4.05 -7.04
N VAL A 73 -4.62 3.72 -7.63
CA VAL A 73 -4.51 3.20 -9.01
C VAL A 73 -4.80 1.70 -9.08
N PHE A 74 -4.24 0.94 -8.14
CA PHE A 74 -4.35 -0.52 -8.18
C PHE A 74 -5.56 -1.03 -7.43
N GLY A 75 -6.07 -0.29 -6.44
CA GLY A 75 -7.08 -0.80 -5.51
C GLY A 75 -6.56 -2.01 -4.73
N GLY A 76 -7.30 -2.39 -3.70
CA GLY A 76 -7.09 -3.65 -2.98
C GLY A 76 -6.30 -3.53 -1.69
N GLY A 77 -6.74 -4.33 -0.72
CA GLY A 77 -6.25 -4.31 0.66
C GLY A 77 -4.74 -4.48 0.84
N ARG A 78 -4.02 -5.06 -0.14
CA ARG A 78 -2.55 -5.21 -0.09
C ARG A 78 -1.82 -3.87 -0.16
N MET A 79 -2.24 -2.95 -1.03
CA MET A 79 -1.61 -1.63 -1.14
C MET A 79 -1.92 -0.78 0.10
N ASN A 80 -3.12 -0.92 0.65
CA ASN A 80 -3.50 -0.26 1.90
C ASN A 80 -2.65 -0.75 3.10
N MET A 81 -2.27 -2.04 3.14
CA MET A 81 -1.33 -2.56 4.15
C MET A 81 0.06 -1.92 4.05
N ILE A 82 0.55 -1.63 2.85
CA ILE A 82 1.83 -0.92 2.65
C ILE A 82 1.71 0.49 3.22
N THR A 83 0.63 1.21 2.91
CA THR A 83 0.35 2.55 3.46
C THR A 83 0.31 2.52 5.00
N ALA A 84 -0.37 1.53 5.59
CA ALA A 84 -0.40 1.34 7.04
C ALA A 84 0.98 1.03 7.64
N THR A 85 1.81 0.23 6.96
CA THR A 85 3.17 -0.10 7.42
C THR A 85 4.07 1.13 7.39
N VAL A 86 4.02 1.92 6.33
CA VAL A 86 4.77 3.17 6.21
C VAL A 86 4.31 4.18 7.27
N PHE A 87 3.01 4.26 7.55
CA PHE A 87 2.48 5.07 8.65
C PHE A 87 3.10 4.68 10.00
N VAL A 88 3.09 3.39 10.35
CA VAL A 88 3.69 2.87 11.60
C VAL A 88 5.17 3.21 11.65
N TYR A 89 5.91 2.99 10.57
CA TYR A 89 7.32 3.31 10.48
C TYR A 89 7.61 4.79 10.79
N ILE A 90 6.86 5.71 10.18
CA ILE A 90 7.03 7.16 10.40
C ILE A 90 6.79 7.52 11.87
N VAL A 91 5.70 7.04 12.45
CA VAL A 91 5.35 7.31 13.85
C VAL A 91 6.42 6.79 14.81
N VAL A 92 6.93 5.58 14.58
CA VAL A 92 7.97 4.97 15.40
C VAL A 92 9.28 5.75 15.26
N ARG A 93 9.70 6.07 14.03
CA ARG A 93 10.92 6.84 13.74
C ARG A 93 10.91 8.21 14.41
N GLU A 94 9.75 8.88 14.42
CA GLU A 94 9.59 10.19 15.06
C GLU A 94 9.24 10.13 16.55
N SER A 95 9.22 8.94 17.16
CA SER A 95 8.84 8.73 18.58
C SER A 95 7.46 9.33 18.93
N ARG A 96 6.50 9.23 18.00
CA ARG A 96 5.14 9.78 18.13
C ARG A 96 4.08 8.75 18.51
N THR A 97 4.49 7.55 18.90
CA THR A 97 3.59 6.44 19.25
C THR A 97 2.65 6.77 20.42
N GLY A 98 3.06 7.66 21.32
CA GLY A 98 2.23 8.11 22.46
C GLY A 98 1.17 9.16 22.13
N HIS A 99 1.07 9.63 20.88
CA HIS A 99 0.07 10.63 20.52
C HIS A 99 -1.35 10.02 20.57
N PRO A 100 -2.36 10.68 21.19
CA PRO A 100 -3.70 10.11 21.38
C PRO A 100 -4.35 9.60 20.08
N LEU A 101 -4.23 10.38 19.00
CA LEU A 101 -4.74 9.96 17.68
C LEU A 101 -4.06 8.71 17.14
N VAL A 102 -2.75 8.56 17.38
CA VAL A 102 -2.01 7.39 16.90
C VAL A 102 -2.39 6.16 17.72
N LEU A 103 -2.53 6.31 19.04
CA LEU A 103 -3.01 5.23 19.91
C LEU A 103 -4.42 4.77 19.50
N LEU A 104 -5.32 5.71 19.19
CA LEU A 104 -6.67 5.39 18.71
C LEU A 104 -6.62 4.60 17.39
N LEU A 105 -5.80 5.04 16.43
CA LEU A 105 -5.61 4.31 15.18
C LEU A 105 -5.00 2.92 15.39
N MET A 106 -3.99 2.79 16.27
CA MET A 106 -3.37 1.51 16.59
C MET A 106 -4.37 0.56 17.25
N ALA A 107 -5.21 1.06 18.16
CA ALA A 107 -6.28 0.29 18.78
C ALA A 107 -7.31 -0.18 17.74
N TYR A 108 -7.74 0.71 16.85
CA TYR A 108 -8.65 0.38 15.76
C TYR A 108 -8.06 -0.69 14.81
N LEU A 109 -6.81 -0.53 14.39
CA LEU A 109 -6.13 -1.51 13.53
C LEU A 109 -5.95 -2.86 14.23
N SER A 110 -5.67 -2.84 15.54
CA SER A 110 -5.58 -4.05 16.36
C SER A 110 -6.94 -4.75 16.51
N PHE A 111 -8.03 -4.00 16.65
CA PHE A 111 -9.37 -4.59 16.67
C PHE A 111 -9.72 -5.19 15.31
N LYS A 112 -9.43 -4.49 14.21
CA LYS A 112 -9.68 -4.97 12.84
C LYS A 112 -8.91 -6.25 12.52
N SER A 113 -7.70 -6.43 13.06
CA SER A 113 -6.88 -7.62 12.79
C SER A 113 -7.44 -8.90 13.41
N ILE A 114 -8.31 -8.80 14.44
CA ILE A 114 -8.94 -9.98 15.07
C ILE A 114 -9.74 -10.79 14.04
N GLY A 115 -10.57 -10.13 13.24
CA GLY A 115 -11.37 -10.83 12.21
C GLY A 115 -10.51 -11.46 11.11
N TYR A 116 -9.38 -10.83 10.77
CA TYR A 116 -8.41 -11.40 9.84
C TYR A 116 -7.77 -12.67 10.42
N ILE A 117 -7.34 -12.63 11.69
CA ILE A 117 -6.73 -13.79 12.36
C ILE A 117 -7.75 -14.92 12.48
N ASP A 118 -8.99 -14.63 12.87
CA ASP A 118 -10.06 -15.62 12.96
C ASP A 118 -10.30 -16.30 11.60
N SER A 119 -10.31 -15.52 10.51
CA SER A 119 -10.42 -16.06 9.15
C SER A 119 -9.24 -16.95 8.78
N VAL A 120 -8.01 -16.57 9.15
CA VAL A 120 -6.81 -17.40 8.94
C VAL A 120 -6.92 -18.72 9.70
N LEU A 121 -7.40 -18.70 10.94
CA LEU A 121 -7.54 -19.90 11.77
C LEU A 121 -8.62 -20.85 11.24
N GLN A 122 -9.74 -20.31 10.75
CA GLN A 122 -10.88 -21.11 10.27
C GLN A 122 -10.69 -21.61 8.83
N TYR A 123 -10.18 -20.78 7.93
CA TYR A 123 -10.17 -21.04 6.48
C TYR A 123 -8.77 -21.21 5.89
N GLY A 124 -7.71 -21.05 6.70
CA GLY A 124 -6.32 -21.06 6.23
C GLY A 124 -5.90 -19.79 5.47
N THR A 125 -6.83 -18.87 5.19
CA THR A 125 -6.59 -17.59 4.52
C THR A 125 -7.31 -16.45 5.24
N GLY A 126 -6.64 -15.31 5.41
CA GLY A 126 -7.25 -14.12 6.02
C GLY A 126 -8.11 -13.29 5.05
N PHE A 127 -8.10 -13.67 3.78
CA PHE A 127 -9.03 -13.16 2.78
C PHE A 127 -10.13 -14.19 2.65
N LEU A 128 -11.36 -13.82 3.00
CA LEU A 128 -12.53 -14.60 2.60
C LEU A 128 -12.48 -14.70 1.08
N ALA A 129 -12.42 -15.91 0.55
CA ALA A 129 -12.40 -16.13 -0.89
C ALA A 129 -13.57 -15.35 -1.48
N ALA A 130 -13.26 -14.34 -2.30
CA ALA A 130 -14.25 -13.60 -3.04
C ALA A 130 -15.11 -14.62 -3.77
N ARG A 131 -16.40 -14.65 -3.42
CA ARG A 131 -17.42 -15.34 -4.19
C ARG A 131 -18.03 -14.34 -5.13
#